data_AF-A0A349XVG5-F1
#
_entry.id   AF-A0A349XVG5-F1
#
_cell.length_a   1.000
_cell.length_b   1.000
_cell.length_c   1.000
_cell.angle_alpha   90.00
_cell.angle_beta   90.00
_cell.angle_gamma   90.00
#
_symmetry.space_group_name_H-M   'P 1'
#
loop_
_entity.id
_entity.type
_entity.pdbx_description
1 polymer ?
#
loop_
_entity_poly.entity_id
_entity_poly.type
_entity_poly.pdbx_seq_one_letter_code
_entity_poly.pdbx_strand_id
1 'polypeptide(L)' 'GPSGRPSALSGTRKGNAINLTVRWNRDINGDRVAAMTIEKVGANGLRLRTTDKDGRTGKTVVTSDIQLVR' A
#
# COMPACT_ATOMS: atom_id res chain seq x y z
N GLY A 1 -0.19 12.40 -7.10
CA GLY A 1 -1.42 11.72 -7.58
C GLY A 1 -2.28 12.68 -8.40
N PRO A 2 -3.49 12.31 -8.82
CA PRO A 2 -4.34 13.05 -9.78
C PRO A 2 -4.75 14.49 -9.38
N SER A 3 -4.30 14.98 -8.22
CA SER A 3 -4.43 16.37 -7.75
C SER A 3 -3.15 17.22 -7.87
N GLY A 4 -2.10 16.72 -8.53
CA GLY A 4 -0.86 17.46 -8.79
C GLY A 4 0.13 17.53 -7.62
N ARG A 5 -0.31 17.33 -6.36
CA ARG A 5 0.62 17.18 -5.22
C ARG A 5 1.12 15.73 -5.11
N PRO A 6 2.41 15.48 -4.84
CA PRO A 6 2.92 14.12 -4.70
C PRO A 6 2.38 13.46 -3.42
N SER A 7 2.01 12.19 -3.53
CA SER A 7 1.86 11.33 -2.34
C SER A 7 3.26 10.94 -1.87
N ALA A 8 3.46 10.76 -0.57
CA ALA A 8 4.74 10.32 -0.04
C ALA A 8 4.73 8.82 0.23
N LEU A 9 5.88 8.18 0.02
CA LEU A 9 6.13 6.78 0.30
C LEU A 9 7.39 6.66 1.15
N SER A 10 7.28 6.00 2.30
CA SER A 10 8.41 5.80 3.21
C SER A 10 8.34 4.42 3.82
N GLY A 11 9.48 3.77 4.07
CA GLY A 11 9.44 2.45 4.65
C GLY A 11 10.78 1.76 4.75
N THR A 12 10.74 0.48 5.11
CA THR A 12 11.93 -0.34 5.34
C THR A 12 11.78 -1.70 4.70
N ARG A 13 12.92 -2.30 4.36
CA ARG A 13 12.98 -3.67 3.88
C ARG A 13 13.21 -4.62 5.05
N LYS A 14 12.48 -5.73 5.08
CA LYS A 14 12.70 -6.86 5.99
C LYS A 14 12.64 -8.16 5.20
N GLY A 15 13.80 -8.78 5.01
CA GLY A 15 13.92 -10.02 4.23
C GLY A 15 13.47 -9.85 2.78
N ASN A 16 12.47 -10.64 2.39
CA ASN A 16 11.85 -10.63 1.05
C ASN A 16 10.71 -9.62 0.90
N ALA A 17 10.40 -8.85 1.94
CA ALA A 17 9.33 -7.86 1.94
C ALA A 17 9.86 -6.43 2.12
N ILE A 18 9.17 -5.48 1.52
CA ILE A 18 9.31 -4.04 1.76
C ILE A 18 7.99 -3.56 2.35
N ASN A 19 8.05 -3.00 3.56
CA ASN A 19 6.91 -2.42 4.24
C ASN A 19 6.93 -0.92 4.06
N LEU A 20 5.86 -0.37 3.50
CA LEU A 20 5.75 1.00 3.08
C LEU A 20 4.53 1.64 3.73
N THR A 21 4.71 2.85 4.23
CA THR A 21 3.64 3.77 4.57
C THR A 21 3.39 4.66 3.36
N VAL A 22 2.14 4.66 2.88
CA VAL A 22 1.64 5.57 1.86
C VAL A 22 0.96 6.73 2.56
N ARG A 23 1.41 7.96 2.29
CA ARG A 23 0.76 9.18 2.78
C ARG A 23 0.12 9.93 1.62
N TRP A 24 -1.20 9.91 1.59
CA TRP A 24 -2.01 10.66 0.64
C TRP A 24 -1.92 12.16 0.90
N ASN A 25 -1.98 12.93 -0.18
CA ASN A 25 -1.94 14.40 -0.12
C ASN A 25 -3.30 15.03 0.26
N ARG A 26 -4.34 14.21 0.39
CA ARG A 26 -5.70 14.54 0.80
C ARG A 26 -6.34 13.31 1.44
N ASP A 27 -7.49 13.50 2.05
CA ASP A 27 -8.28 12.39 2.58
C ASP A 27 -8.79 11.51 1.43
N ILE A 28 -8.48 10.23 1.51
CA ILE A 28 -8.97 9.16 0.64
C ILE A 28 -9.74 8.22 1.54
N ASN A 29 -11.04 8.03 1.26
CA ASN A 29 -11.91 7.19 2.08
C ASN A 29 -11.91 7.52 3.58
N GLY A 30 -11.68 8.79 3.96
CA GLY A 30 -11.66 9.23 5.36
C GLY A 30 -10.34 9.04 6.10
N ASP A 31 -9.27 8.60 5.42
CA ASP A 31 -7.91 8.48 5.96
C ASP A 31 -6.89 9.09 4.98
N ARG A 32 -5.71 9.47 5.48
CA ARG A 32 -4.56 9.90 4.67
C ARG A 32 -3.44 8.87 4.64
N VAL A 33 -3.56 7.80 5.41
CA VAL A 33 -2.50 6.83 5.59
C VAL A 33 -2.97 5.45 5.15
N ALA A 34 -2.24 4.85 4.22
CA ALA A 34 -2.39 3.45 3.88
C ALA A 34 -1.07 2.71 4.14
N ALA A 35 -1.16 1.41 4.37
CA ALA A 35 -0.01 0.52 4.45
C ALA A 35 0.11 -0.29 3.17
N MET A 36 1.33 -0.45 2.66
CA MET A 36 1.63 -1.26 1.50
C MET A 36 2.76 -2.23 1.82
N THR A 37 2.58 -3.50 1.47
CA THR A 37 3.64 -4.50 1.51
C THR A 37 3.94 -4.94 0.08
N ILE A 38 5.22 -4.91 -0.28
CA ILE A 38 5.73 -5.49 -1.51
C ILE A 38 6.56 -6.70 -1.15
N GLU A 39 6.17 -7.89 -1.59
CA GLU A 39 6.83 -9.15 -1.24
C GLU A 39 7.25 -9.94 -2.48
N LYS A 40 8.45 -10.52 -2.45
CA LYS A 40 8.89 -11.48 -3.45
C LYS A 40 8.19 -12.83 -3.22
N VAL A 41 7.55 -13.35 -4.26
CA VAL A 41 6.84 -14.64 -4.26
C VAL A 41 7.62 -15.64 -5.12
N GLY A 42 8.08 -16.74 -4.54
CA GLY A 42 8.88 -17.74 -5.26
C GLY A 42 10.15 -17.15 -5.88
N ALA A 43 10.61 -17.71 -7.01
CA ALA A 43 11.84 -17.25 -7.69
C ALA A 43 11.64 -15.91 -8.43
N ASN A 44 10.50 -15.75 -9.12
CA ASN A 44 10.29 -14.67 -10.10
C ASN A 44 8.96 -13.91 -9.92
N GLY A 45 8.25 -14.13 -8.80
CA GLY A 45 6.98 -13.48 -8.51
C GLY A 45 7.13 -12.28 -7.58
N LEU A 46 6.12 -11.41 -7.64
CA LEU A 46 5.97 -10.23 -6.80
C LEU A 46 4.52 -10.11 -6.38
N ARG A 47 4.27 -9.73 -5.13
CA ARG A 47 2.94 -9.34 -4.67
C ARG A 47 2.99 -7.96 -4.04
N LEU A 48 2.05 -7.10 -4.44
CA LEU A 48 1.79 -5.81 -3.83
C LEU A 48 0.44 -5.87 -3.14
N ARG A 49 0.43 -5.67 -1.82
CA ARG A 49 -0.79 -5.58 -1.04
C ARG A 49 -0.88 -4.21 -0.40
N THR A 50 -1.98 -3.50 -0.67
CA THR A 50 -2.29 -2.23 -0.02
C THR A 50 -3.49 -2.42 0.90
N THR A 51 -3.35 -1.99 2.15
CA THR A 51 -4.42 -1.94 3.13
C THR A 51 -4.67 -0.50 3.52
N ASP A 52 -5.93 -0.11 3.54
CA ASP A 52 -6.38 1.21 3.94
C ASP A 52 -7.45 1.09 5.03
N LYS A 53 -7.72 2.16 5.75
CA LYS A 53 -8.82 2.21 6.72
C LYS A 53 -10.10 2.61 6.00
N ASP A 54 -11.14 1.80 6.14
CA ASP A 54 -12.48 2.20 5.73
C ASP A 54 -12.96 3.33 6.67
N GLY A 55 -13.05 4.55 6.17
CA GLY A 55 -13.48 5.71 6.96
C GLY A 55 -14.91 5.64 7.48
N ARG A 56 -15.76 4.75 6.95
CA ARG A 56 -17.12 4.53 7.46
C ARG A 56 -17.15 3.59 8.65
N THR A 57 -16.34 2.54 8.63
CA THR A 57 -16.37 1.46 9.64
C THR A 57 -15.16 1.45 10.58
N GLY A 58 -14.11 2.20 10.25
CA GLY A 58 -12.83 2.21 10.94
C GLY A 58 -11.99 0.95 10.74
N LYS A 59 -12.45 -0.02 9.96
CA LYS A 59 -11.78 -1.30 9.75
C LYS A 59 -10.67 -1.18 8.71
N THR A 60 -9.57 -1.88 8.93
CA THR A 60 -8.55 -2.06 7.89
C THR A 60 -9.06 -3.01 6.83
N VAL A 61 -9.08 -2.57 5.58
CA VAL A 61 -9.52 -3.33 4.40
C VAL A 61 -8.41 -3.42 3.37
N VAL A 62 -8.37 -4.50 2.61
CA VAL A 62 -7.45 -4.62 1.46
C VAL A 62 -8.08 -3.87 0.29
N THR A 63 -7.39 -2.85 -0.21
CA THR A 63 -7.85 -2.04 -1.34
C THR A 63 -7.17 -2.42 -2.65
N SER A 64 -6.01 -3.07 -2.57
CA SER A 64 -5.33 -3.63 -3.74
C SER A 64 -4.54 -4.87 -3.35
N ASP A 65 -4.65 -5.91 -4.16
CA ASP A 65 -3.82 -7.11 -4.08
C ASP A 65 -3.44 -7.49 -5.51
N ILE A 66 -2.21 -7.17 -5.88
CA ILE A 66 -1.69 -7.38 -7.22
C ILE A 66 -0.60 -8.44 -7.13
N GLN A 67 -0.78 -9.51 -7.87
CA GLN A 67 0.23 -10.55 -8.03
C GLN A 67 0.78 -10.51 -9.46
N LEU A 68 2.08 -10.31 -9.57
CA LEU A 68 2.82 -10.50 -10.81
C LEU A 68 3.56 -11.82 -10.72
N VAL A 69 3.21 -12.75 -11.61
CA VAL A 69 3.88 -14.03 -11.78
C VAL A 69 4.27 -14.16 -13.25
N ARG A 70 5.36 -14.90 -13.52
CA ARG A 70 5.86 -15.19 -14.86
C ARG A 70 5.39 -16.56 -15.31
#